data_AF-A0A6L5XA30-F1
#
_entry.id   AF-A0A6L5XA30-F1
#
_cell.length_a   1.000
_cell.length_b   1.000
_cell.length_c   1.000
_cell.angle_alpha   90.00
_cell.angle_beta   90.00
_cell.angle_gamma   90.00
#
_symmetry.space_group_name_H-M   'P 1'
#
loop_
_entity.id
_entity.type
_entity.pdbx_description
1 polymer ?
#
loop_
_entity_poly.entity_id
_entity_poly.type
_entity_poly.pdbx_seq_one_letter_code
_entity_poly.pdbx_strand_id
1 'polypeptide(L)'
;MTQAELATWIRQLIKEDRLYKFYKSKDWIKLKTDILRDAHYECAVCRQHGKITRYDVDFMTGEKKLISTVHHVMHVRDHPELAMSRTFRDPATGEIKTNLLPVCKSCHNKLHPEKFKSKQKQAKPLTVERW
;
A
#
# COMPACT_ATOMS: atom_id res chain seq x y z
N MET A 1 7.65 -12.99 -17.44
CA MET A 1 6.30 -13.31 -16.96
C MET A 1 5.33 -12.35 -17.64
N THR A 2 4.34 -12.87 -18.35
CA THR A 2 3.27 -12.06 -18.92
C THR A 2 2.32 -11.57 -17.84
N GLN A 3 1.45 -10.61 -18.17
CA GLN A 3 0.45 -10.11 -17.22
C GLN A 3 -0.52 -11.20 -16.74
N ALA A 4 -0.88 -12.14 -17.64
CA ALA A 4 -1.75 -13.27 -17.32
C ALA A 4 -1.07 -14.31 -16.40
N GLU A 5 0.22 -14.58 -16.63
CA GLU A 5 1.03 -15.45 -15.76
C GLU A 5 1.20 -14.83 -14.37
N LEU A 6 1.45 -13.52 -14.30
CA LEU A 6 1.55 -12.76 -13.05
C LEU A 6 0.24 -12.87 -12.25
N ALA A 7 -0.88 -12.63 -12.91
CA ALA A 7 -2.19 -12.71 -12.28
C ALA A 7 -2.46 -14.10 -11.72
N THR A 8 -2.17 -15.15 -12.50
CA THR A 8 -2.32 -16.55 -12.08
C THR A 8 -1.44 -16.88 -10.88
N TRP A 9 -0.17 -16.49 -10.92
CA TRP A 9 0.77 -16.71 -9.83
C TRP A 9 0.33 -16.00 -8.54
N ILE A 10 -0.08 -14.73 -8.61
CA ILE A 10 -0.54 -13.98 -7.43
C ILE A 10 -1.83 -14.57 -6.88
N ARG A 11 -2.78 -14.99 -7.73
CA ARG A 11 -4.01 -15.68 -7.27
C ARG A 11 -3.69 -16.96 -6.51
N GLN A 12 -2.72 -17.74 -6.98
CA GLN A 12 -2.25 -18.93 -6.26
C GLN A 12 -1.64 -18.54 -4.90
N LEU A 13 -0.80 -17.50 -4.85
CA LEU A 13 -0.24 -17.02 -3.59
C LEU A 13 -1.32 -16.53 -2.61
N ILE A 14 -2.38 -15.89 -3.10
CA ILE A 14 -3.52 -15.46 -2.26
C ILE A 14 -4.24 -16.68 -1.69
N LYS A 15 -4.52 -17.69 -2.53
CA LYS A 15 -5.20 -18.93 -2.11
C LYS A 15 -4.42 -19.68 -1.02
N GLU A 16 -3.09 -19.61 -1.07
CA GLU A 16 -2.20 -20.26 -0.10
C GLU A 16 -1.86 -19.37 1.11
N ASP A 17 -2.40 -18.16 1.18
CA ASP A 17 -2.02 -17.12 2.16
C ASP A 17 -0.51 -16.78 2.17
N ARG A 18 0.13 -16.88 0.99
CA ARG A 18 1.56 -16.61 0.76
C ARG A 18 1.80 -15.34 -0.06
N LEU A 19 0.86 -14.40 -0.07
CA LEU A 19 0.97 -13.14 -0.82
C LEU A 19 2.24 -12.34 -0.45
N TYR A 20 2.77 -12.50 0.77
CA TYR A 20 4.04 -11.90 1.17
C TYR A 20 5.22 -12.26 0.23
N LYS A 21 5.17 -13.41 -0.47
CA LYS A 21 6.19 -13.81 -1.45
C LYS A 21 6.25 -12.86 -2.64
N PHE A 22 5.11 -12.33 -3.09
CA PHE A 22 5.07 -11.30 -4.13
C PHE A 22 5.83 -10.05 -3.66
N TYR A 23 5.55 -9.56 -2.46
CA TYR A 23 6.21 -8.38 -1.90
C TYR A 23 7.69 -8.59 -1.56
N LYS A 24 8.15 -9.84 -1.44
CA LYS A 24 9.57 -10.20 -1.30
C LYS A 24 10.26 -10.54 -2.62
N SER A 25 9.54 -10.57 -3.74
CA SER A 25 10.13 -10.86 -5.04
C SER A 25 11.13 -9.78 -5.47
N LYS A 26 12.19 -10.20 -6.17
CA LYS A 26 13.23 -9.28 -6.67
C LYS A 26 12.63 -8.23 -7.60
N ASP A 27 11.71 -8.63 -8.46
CA ASP A 27 11.11 -7.75 -9.46
C ASP A 27 10.26 -6.66 -8.81
N TRP A 28 9.45 -7.02 -7.80
CA TRP A 28 8.69 -6.03 -7.03
C TRP A 28 9.61 -5.06 -6.28
N ILE A 29 10.65 -5.57 -5.61
CA ILE A 29 11.60 -4.72 -4.87
C ILE A 29 12.29 -3.74 -5.82
N LYS A 30 12.71 -4.19 -7.01
CA LYS A 30 13.31 -3.34 -8.04
C LYS A 30 12.34 -2.26 -8.50
N LEU A 31 11.14 -2.66 -8.94
CA LEU A 31 10.10 -1.72 -9.39
C LEU A 31 9.76 -0.67 -8.34
N LYS A 32 9.55 -1.11 -7.10
CA LYS A 32 9.27 -0.24 -5.96
C LYS A 32 10.41 0.77 -5.74
N THR A 33 11.66 0.31 -5.80
CA THR A 33 12.83 1.18 -5.62
C THR A 33 12.93 2.22 -6.74
N ASP A 34 12.67 1.81 -7.98
CA ASP A 34 12.69 2.72 -9.13
C ASP A 34 11.59 3.79 -9.00
N ILE A 35 10.37 3.41 -8.62
CA ILE A 35 9.26 4.37 -8.39
C ILE A 35 9.61 5.38 -7.30
N LEU A 36 10.20 4.92 -6.19
CA LEU A 36 10.61 5.79 -5.10
C LEU A 36 11.73 6.75 -5.55
N ARG A 37 12.71 6.27 -6.33
CA ARG A 37 13.79 7.08 -6.87
C ARG A 37 13.29 8.13 -7.85
N ASP A 38 12.43 7.73 -8.80
CA ASP A 38 11.83 8.61 -9.82
C ASP A 38 11.03 9.75 -9.17
N ALA A 39 10.40 9.47 -8.02
CA ALA A 39 9.66 10.44 -7.25
C ALA A 39 10.52 11.22 -6.24
N HIS A 40 11.85 11.12 -6.28
CA HIS A 40 12.78 11.75 -5.32
C HIS A 40 12.50 11.40 -3.85
N TYR A 41 11.88 10.25 -3.62
CA TYR A 41 11.34 9.81 -2.34
C TYR A 41 10.34 10.83 -1.75
N GLU A 42 9.52 11.45 -2.58
CA GLU A 42 8.48 12.37 -2.14
C GLU A 42 7.12 11.67 -2.09
N CYS A 43 6.38 11.91 -1.01
CA CYS A 43 5.00 11.43 -0.88
C CYS A 43 4.10 12.15 -1.90
N ALA A 44 3.53 11.39 -2.85
CA ALA A 44 2.66 11.91 -3.89
C ALA A 44 1.41 12.61 -3.32
N VAL A 45 0.84 12.05 -2.24
CA VAL A 45 -0.34 12.63 -1.57
C VAL A 45 0.01 13.93 -0.86
N CYS A 46 1.15 14.00 -0.15
CA CYS A 46 1.57 15.25 0.48
C CYS A 46 1.82 16.33 -0.57
N ARG A 47 2.45 15.96 -1.70
CA ARG A 47 2.76 16.87 -2.79
C ARG A 47 1.51 17.51 -3.38
N GLN A 48 0.43 16.74 -3.55
CA GLN A 48 -0.87 17.25 -3.99
C GLN A 48 -1.46 18.30 -3.06
N HIS A 49 -1.13 18.25 -1.76
CA HIS A 49 -1.55 19.23 -0.75
C HIS A 49 -0.51 20.35 -0.55
N GLY A 50 0.45 20.52 -1.45
CA GLY A 50 1.50 21.55 -1.34
C GLY A 50 2.56 21.26 -0.27
N LYS A 51 2.67 20.01 0.22
CA LYS A 51 3.64 19.61 1.25
C LYS A 51 4.68 18.65 0.67
N ILE A 52 5.96 18.92 0.92
CA ILE A 52 7.03 17.99 0.58
C ILE A 52 7.32 17.12 1.80
N THR A 53 7.04 15.82 1.69
CA THR A 53 7.33 14.83 2.75
C THR A 53 8.21 13.73 2.18
N ARG A 54 9.44 13.65 2.67
CA ARG A 54 10.45 12.67 2.23
C ARG A 54 10.79 11.61 3.28
N TYR A 55 10.41 11.84 4.54
CA TYR A 55 10.74 10.97 5.65
C TYR A 55 9.49 10.55 6.42
N ASP A 56 9.44 9.28 6.76
CA ASP A 56 8.64 8.74 7.85
C ASP A 56 9.33 9.06 9.17
N VAL A 57 8.54 9.39 10.20
CA VAL A 57 9.04 9.68 11.55
C VAL A 57 8.51 8.62 12.49
N ASP A 58 9.39 7.96 13.23
CA ASP A 58 8.99 7.05 14.29
C ASP A 58 8.42 7.83 15.48
N PHE A 59 7.26 7.39 15.98
CA PHE A 59 6.56 8.09 17.05
C PHE A 59 7.24 7.93 18.42
N MET A 60 7.93 6.80 18.63
CA MET A 60 8.56 6.49 19.92
C MET A 60 9.98 7.06 20.00
N THR A 61 10.76 6.94 18.92
CA THR A 61 12.19 7.32 18.92
C THR A 61 12.44 8.67 18.27
N GLY A 62 11.50 9.20 17.48
CA GLY A 62 11.69 10.40 16.65
C GLY A 62 12.61 10.19 15.45
N GLU A 63 13.06 8.96 15.19
CA GLU A 63 13.97 8.63 14.10
C GLU A 63 13.31 8.93 12.75
N LYS A 64 14.06 9.61 11.87
CA LYS A 64 13.64 9.92 10.51
C LYS A 64 14.16 8.87 9.55
N LYS A 65 13.24 8.17 8.87
CA LYS A 65 13.57 7.20 7.83
C LYS A 65 13.02 7.65 6.50
N LEU A 66 13.81 7.54 5.43
CA LEU A 66 13.34 7.87 4.09
C LEU A 66 12.09 7.05 3.74
N ILE A 67 11.11 7.66 3.08
CA ILE A 67 9.89 6.92 2.72
C ILE A 67 10.26 5.69 1.89
N SER A 68 9.65 4.58 2.25
CA SER A 68 9.94 3.30 1.61
C SER A 68 8.66 2.56 1.25
N THR A 69 7.54 3.27 1.16
CA THR A 69 6.22 2.69 0.94
C THR A 69 5.68 3.14 -0.41
N VAL A 70 5.20 2.16 -1.18
CA VAL A 70 4.46 2.38 -2.43
C VAL A 70 3.07 1.77 -2.22
N HIS A 71 2.04 2.58 -2.47
CA HIS A 71 0.64 2.19 -2.38
C HIS A 71 0.13 1.74 -3.75
N HIS A 72 -0.63 0.65 -3.76
CA HIS A 72 -1.39 0.19 -4.91
C HIS A 72 -2.78 0.82 -4.87
N VAL A 73 -3.11 1.68 -5.84
CA VAL A 73 -4.46 2.24 -6.02
C VAL A 73 -5.44 1.13 -6.38
N MET A 74 -5.09 0.27 -7.35
CA MET A 74 -5.79 -0.97 -7.61
C MET A 74 -5.16 -2.07 -6.76
N HIS A 75 -5.86 -2.47 -5.69
CA HIS A 75 -5.35 -3.44 -4.73
C HIS A 75 -4.95 -4.77 -5.39
N VAL A 76 -3.81 -5.32 -4.99
CA VAL A 76 -3.24 -6.57 -5.55
C VAL A 76 -4.18 -7.77 -5.40
N ARG A 77 -5.01 -7.80 -4.35
CA ARG A 77 -5.97 -8.88 -4.12
C ARG A 77 -7.11 -8.88 -5.14
N ASP A 78 -7.53 -7.69 -5.57
CA ASP A 78 -8.67 -7.50 -6.47
C ASP A 78 -8.19 -7.50 -7.94
N HIS A 79 -7.03 -6.89 -8.20
CA HIS A 79 -6.43 -6.70 -9.51
C HIS A 79 -4.99 -7.23 -9.58
N PRO A 80 -4.78 -8.55 -9.45
CA PRO A 80 -3.44 -9.14 -9.45
C PRO A 80 -2.70 -8.92 -10.77
N GLU A 81 -3.42 -8.79 -11.88
CA GLU A 81 -2.87 -8.43 -13.19
C GLU A 81 -2.23 -7.03 -13.23
N LEU A 82 -2.62 -6.12 -12.34
CA LEU A 82 -2.07 -4.76 -12.26
C LEU A 82 -0.96 -4.62 -11.22
N ALA A 83 -0.61 -5.70 -10.51
CA ALA A 83 0.29 -5.63 -9.35
C ALA A 83 1.69 -5.05 -9.65
N MET A 84 2.18 -5.23 -10.89
CA MET A 84 3.45 -4.69 -11.38
C MET A 84 3.28 -3.54 -12.39
N SER A 85 2.05 -3.11 -12.67
CA SER A 85 1.78 -2.01 -13.59
C SER A 85 1.87 -0.67 -12.87
N ARG A 86 2.64 0.28 -13.42
CA ARG A 86 2.73 1.65 -12.87
C ARG A 86 1.46 2.45 -13.08
N THR A 87 0.69 2.13 -14.12
CA THR A 87 -0.54 2.82 -14.50
C THR A 87 -1.67 1.83 -14.76
N PHE A 88 -2.91 2.31 -14.76
CA PHE A 88 -4.09 1.55 -15.16
C PHE A 88 -5.04 2.47 -15.90
N ARG A 89 -5.93 1.87 -16.70
CA ARG A 89 -7.01 2.61 -17.37
C ARG A 89 -8.23 2.61 -16.47
N ASP A 90 -8.73 3.78 -16.13
CA ASP A 90 -9.96 3.92 -15.36
C ASP A 90 -11.15 3.39 -16.18
N PRO A 91 -11.90 2.39 -15.71
CA PRO A 91 -13.04 1.86 -16.45
C PRO A 91 -14.21 2.87 -16.56
N ALA A 92 -14.31 3.85 -15.66
CA ALA A 92 -15.38 4.85 -15.67
C ALA A 92 -15.07 6.03 -16.60
N THR A 93 -13.84 6.55 -16.58
CA THR A 93 -13.47 7.73 -17.38
C THR A 93 -12.66 7.39 -18.64
N GLY A 94 -12.09 6.19 -18.72
CA GLY A 94 -11.21 5.77 -19.80
C GLY A 94 -9.80 6.35 -19.73
N GLU A 95 -9.50 7.21 -18.75
CA GLU A 95 -8.23 7.91 -18.58
C GLU A 95 -7.15 6.98 -18.00
N ILE A 96 -5.88 7.29 -18.29
CA ILE A 96 -4.74 6.58 -17.72
C ILE A 96 -4.39 7.22 -16.37
N LYS A 97 -4.51 6.45 -15.29
CA LYS A 97 -4.20 6.85 -13.92
C LYS A 97 -3.00 6.09 -13.37
N THR A 98 -2.32 6.66 -12.39
CA THR A 98 -1.19 6.02 -11.71
C THR A 98 -1.70 4.96 -10.74
N ASN A 99 -1.20 3.73 -10.87
CA ASN A 99 -1.52 2.62 -9.99
C ASN A 99 -0.59 2.56 -8.76
N LEU A 100 0.69 2.89 -8.94
CA LEU A 100 1.71 2.74 -7.89
C LEU A 100 2.15 4.12 -7.41
N LEU A 101 1.75 4.49 -6.19
CA LEU A 101 2.01 5.81 -5.63
C LEU A 101 3.03 5.76 -4.49
N PRO A 102 4.14 6.51 -4.55
CA PRO A 102 5.04 6.66 -3.42
C PRO A 102 4.35 7.49 -2.34
N VAL A 103 4.26 6.95 -1.13
CA VAL A 103 3.54 7.58 -0.02
C VAL A 103 4.30 7.42 1.29
N CYS A 104 4.16 8.38 2.20
CA CYS A 104 4.59 8.19 3.58
C CYS A 104 3.65 7.21 4.31
N LYS A 105 4.12 6.60 5.39
CA LYS A 105 3.37 5.65 6.23
C LYS A 105 2.05 6.24 6.73
N SER A 106 2.04 7.52 7.08
CA SER A 106 0.81 8.22 7.50
C SER A 106 -0.23 8.29 6.38
N CYS A 107 0.16 8.69 5.17
CA CYS A 107 -0.74 8.73 4.02
C CYS A 107 -1.18 7.33 3.59
N HIS A 108 -0.27 6.36 3.57
CA HIS A 108 -0.60 4.96 3.28
C HIS A 108 -1.69 4.41 4.21
N ASN A 109 -1.59 4.69 5.51
CA ASN A 109 -2.59 4.26 6.48
C ASN A 109 -3.97 4.89 6.23
N LYS A 110 -4.02 6.19 5.89
CA LYS A 110 -5.28 6.88 5.56
C LYS A 110 -5.94 6.33 4.30
N LEU A 111 -5.16 5.84 3.34
CA LEU A 111 -5.64 5.21 2.11
C LEU A 111 -6.14 3.77 2.33
N HIS A 112 -5.87 3.16 3.50
CA HIS A 112 -6.37 1.83 3.88
C HIS A 112 -7.31 1.89 5.09
N PRO A 113 -8.47 2.58 5.00
CA PRO A 113 -9.41 2.65 6.11
C PRO A 113 -9.96 1.28 6.52
N GLU A 114 -9.95 0.28 5.63
CA GLU A 114 -10.34 -1.10 5.94
C GLU A 114 -9.48 -1.75 7.03
N LYS A 115 -8.22 -1.32 7.18
CA LYS A 115 -7.31 -1.80 8.24
C LYS A 115 -7.61 -1.18 9.60
N PHE A 116 -8.36 -0.08 9.63
CA PHE A 116 -8.77 0.63 10.84
C PHE A 116 -10.23 0.37 11.23
N LYS A 117 -10.92 -0.56 10.55
CA LYS A 117 -12.19 -1.11 11.05
C LYS A 117 -11.88 -1.87 12.34
N SER A 118 -11.90 -1.15 13.45
CA SER A 118 -11.84 -1.72 14.78
C SER A 118 -12.87 -2.84 14.85
N LYS A 119 -12.43 -4.05 15.17
CA LYS A 119 -13.34 -5.00 15.80
C LYS A 119 -13.70 -4.33 17.12
N GLN A 120 -14.76 -3.53 17.15
CA GLN A 120 -15.49 -3.27 18.38
C GLN A 120 -16.04 -4.63 18.85
N LYS A 121 -15.15 -5.48 19.36
CA LYS A 121 -15.56 -6.44 20.37
C LYS A 121 -15.99 -5.54 21.50
N GLN A 122 -17.30 -5.45 21.72
CA GLN A 122 -17.84 -4.93 22.96
C GLN A 122 -17.02 -5.58 24.07
N ALA A 123 -16.11 -4.83 24.68
CA ALA A 123 -15.33 -5.33 25.78
C ALA A 123 -16.37 -5.60 26.86
N LYS A 124 -16.63 -6.89 27.16
CA LYS A 124 -17.41 -7.24 28.34
C LYS A 124 -16.76 -6.48 29.50
N PRO A 125 -17.52 -5.72 30.30
CA PRO A 125 -16.95 -5.04 31.45
C PRO A 125 -16.20 -6.10 32.29
N LEU A 126 -14.94 -5.81 32.62
CA LEU A 126 -14.06 -6.75 33.32
C LEU A 126 -14.60 -7.10 34.72
N THR A 127 -15.43 -6.23 35.28
CA THR A 127 -16.14 -6.44 36.53
C THR A 127 -17.59 -6.02 36.37
N VAL A 128 -18.49 -6.82 36.93
CA VAL A 128 -19.87 -6.40 37.16
C VAL A 128 -19.84 -5.61 38.46
N GLU A 129 -19.88 -4.29 38.40
CA GLU A 129 -19.94 -3.47 39.61
C GLU A 129 -21.20 -3.85 40.40
N ARG A 130 -21.00 -4.25 41.65
CA ARG A 130 -22.05 -4.46 42.64
C ARG A 130 -21.77 -3.48 43.78
N TRP A 131 -22.67 -2.52 43.94
CA TRP A 131 -22.71 -1.61 45.08
C TRP A 131 -23.09 -2.36 46.35
#